data_AF-A0AAD2FHI6-F1
#
_entry.id   AF-A0AAD2FHI6-F1
#
_cell.length_a   1.000
_cell.length_b   1.000
_cell.length_c   1.000
_cell.angle_alpha   90.00
_cell.angle_beta   90.00
_cell.angle_gamma   90.00
#
_symmetry.space_group_name_H-M   'P 1'
#
loop_
_entity.id
_entity.type
_entity.pdbx_description
1 polymer ?
#
loop_
_entity_poly.entity_id
_entity_poly.type
_entity_poly.pdbx_seq_one_letter_code
_entity_poly.pdbx_strand_id
1 'polypeptide(L)'
;MPNEIQFPLRTKEHAQTRLETEDFPRQHLTLDRETPNIRLARPTDASDLEQLAQSVSLKNLNKSNHVKDGFLVSGFEAKEYSKFSRDAEHFLVLHVRGELVGFLLAYGSEKITQGEELNMHIKTTMCDKFVLIKQICISPHHKHRRKGYASILYKELYARTTHYYEHEGGLTRAIYAAIVKEPANPASLEFHTKMGFIMREMFTPQADGRPRHIYENKQPLTSLDQLTTMETKSENDPIYDYRAMMDPHCVGIGITIYSIGPPDITGNFHCNVRTIMKWRQPGIELVYPRKLDDPSARTNIDMVAHNQSDRNIVRLPRYDLNKDEVDLHQSYAYIDRKDPPDVITWQQVLRGTFLSGLRNVNEFPADVQELDLVYRMWDNDPDDRCRYFRQLHYADNTAWQLCIKRPIKAVAFTFLAPTAKIEVFETSKTSRYVLVVPVARQTKYYLRTVALPIIMITSLNIATNGFGEFEDQAGLNASLLLTTVAYLFITKDVTPETSQVTHLDIITYTALFVSWASILIRYLSLAVVWNETFWVSEKTISFGLCAFAVGIQSSLSLYLYIKHIRLIQRSEMLGEWEPLKQ
;
A
#
# COMPACT_ATOMS: atom_id res chain seq x y z
N MET A 1 -0.02 24.46 -15.99
CA MET A 1 -0.15 23.23 -15.19
C MET A 1 -0.41 22.09 -16.17
N PRO A 2 0.27 20.95 -16.07
CA PRO A 2 -0.08 19.80 -16.91
C PRO A 2 -1.52 19.40 -16.56
N ASN A 3 -2.38 19.21 -17.56
CA ASN A 3 -3.71 18.66 -17.36
C ASN A 3 -3.55 17.32 -16.62
N GLU A 4 -4.06 17.25 -15.39
CA GLU A 4 -4.17 15.99 -14.67
C GLU A 4 -4.96 15.05 -15.59
N ILE A 5 -4.30 14.00 -16.08
CA ILE A 5 -4.97 12.98 -16.89
C ILE A 5 -5.99 12.34 -15.94
N GLN A 6 -7.25 12.74 -16.08
CA GLN A 6 -8.37 12.06 -15.46
C GLN A 6 -8.47 10.70 -16.13
N PHE A 7 -7.85 9.70 -15.53
CA PHE A 7 -8.11 8.31 -15.89
C PHE A 7 -9.63 8.10 -15.79
N PRO A 8 -10.30 7.57 -16.83
CA PRO A 8 -11.72 7.29 -16.78
C PRO A 8 -11.96 6.14 -15.80
N LEU A 9 -12.00 6.47 -14.51
CA LEU A 9 -12.45 5.56 -13.47
C LEU A 9 -13.92 5.26 -13.73
N ARG A 10 -14.26 3.97 -13.67
CA ARG A 10 -15.51 3.44 -14.23
C ARG A 10 -16.74 4.06 -13.57
N THR A 11 -17.80 4.26 -14.36
CA THR A 11 -19.08 4.80 -13.90
C THR A 11 -19.85 3.82 -13.00
N LYS A 12 -20.77 4.34 -12.19
CA LYS A 12 -21.63 3.59 -11.24
C LYS A 12 -22.34 2.37 -11.86
N GLU A 13 -22.70 2.46 -13.14
CA GLU A 13 -23.45 1.44 -13.89
C GLU A 13 -22.61 0.16 -14.15
N HIS A 14 -21.30 0.32 -14.39
CA HIS A 14 -20.38 -0.81 -14.60
C HIS A 14 -20.08 -1.58 -13.31
N ALA A 15 -20.17 -0.93 -12.15
CA ALA A 15 -19.97 -1.56 -10.84
C ALA A 15 -21.13 -2.53 -10.50
N GLN A 16 -22.36 -2.18 -10.86
CA GLN A 16 -23.57 -2.99 -10.64
C GLN A 16 -23.54 -4.29 -11.46
N THR A 17 -23.10 -4.20 -12.72
CA THR A 17 -23.03 -5.36 -13.64
C THR A 17 -22.01 -6.42 -13.19
N ARG A 18 -20.97 -6.00 -12.47
CA ARG A 18 -19.91 -6.89 -11.95
C ARG A 18 -20.30 -7.67 -10.70
N LEU A 19 -21.21 -7.13 -9.88
CA LEU A 19 -21.78 -7.80 -8.69
C LEU A 19 -22.44 -9.15 -9.02
N GLU A 20 -22.87 -9.30 -10.27
CA GLU A 20 -23.64 -10.42 -10.80
C GLU A 20 -22.78 -11.50 -11.48
N THR A 21 -21.53 -11.21 -11.87
CA THR A 21 -20.75 -12.09 -12.77
C THR A 21 -19.47 -12.69 -12.19
N GLU A 22 -18.93 -12.19 -11.07
CA GLU A 22 -17.72 -12.78 -10.45
C GLU A 22 -18.15 -13.96 -9.56
N ASP A 23 -18.11 -15.16 -10.15
CA ASP A 23 -18.43 -16.45 -9.54
C ASP A 23 -17.23 -17.04 -8.81
N PHE A 24 -17.50 -17.85 -7.79
CA PHE A 24 -16.55 -18.16 -6.74
C PHE A 24 -16.45 -19.73 -6.49
N PRO A 25 -15.28 -20.46 -6.44
CA PRO A 25 -14.94 -21.85 -5.85
C PRO A 25 -14.52 -22.21 -4.31
N ARG A 26 -14.94 -23.37 -3.74
CA ARG A 26 -14.96 -23.75 -2.27
C ARG A 26 -13.93 -24.79 -1.74
N GLN A 27 -13.49 -24.71 -0.45
CA GLN A 27 -13.28 -25.86 0.50
C GLN A 27 -12.89 -25.46 1.98
N HIS A 28 -12.81 -26.45 2.90
CA HIS A 28 -12.73 -26.32 4.37
C HIS A 28 -11.37 -25.82 4.95
N LEU A 29 -11.45 -24.86 5.90
CA LEU A 29 -10.36 -24.25 6.70
C LEU A 29 -9.81 -25.17 7.79
N THR A 30 -8.51 -25.23 8.10
CA THR A 30 -8.01 -25.83 9.36
C THR A 30 -6.84 -25.02 9.92
N LEU A 31 -7.07 -24.25 10.99
CA LEU A 31 -6.03 -23.43 11.64
C LEU A 31 -5.15 -24.21 12.61
N ASP A 32 -3.92 -23.72 12.75
CA ASP A 32 -2.98 -24.09 13.80
C ASP A 32 -3.60 -23.77 15.18
N ARG A 33 -3.52 -24.73 16.10
CA ARG A 33 -4.14 -24.65 17.43
C ARG A 33 -3.42 -23.65 18.34
N GLU A 34 -2.22 -23.18 18.02
CA GLU A 34 -1.42 -22.38 18.96
C GLU A 34 -1.78 -20.89 19.02
N THR A 35 -2.46 -20.34 18.01
CA THR A 35 -2.79 -18.91 17.95
C THR A 35 -3.93 -18.55 18.91
N PRO A 36 -3.79 -17.50 19.75
CA PRO A 36 -4.86 -17.02 20.61
C PRO A 36 -6.02 -16.45 19.77
N ASN A 37 -7.23 -16.96 19.97
CA ASN A 37 -8.44 -16.59 19.27
C ASN A 37 -9.39 -15.80 20.18
N ILE A 38 -9.67 -14.54 19.85
CA ILE A 38 -10.64 -13.72 20.58
C ILE A 38 -11.93 -13.59 19.77
N ARG A 39 -13.06 -13.85 20.41
CA ARG A 39 -14.39 -13.63 19.82
C ARG A 39 -15.37 -13.11 20.87
N LEU A 40 -16.59 -12.78 20.45
CA LEU A 40 -17.67 -12.50 21.40
C LEU A 40 -18.07 -13.78 22.14
N ALA A 41 -18.41 -13.64 23.42
CA ALA A 41 -19.01 -14.68 24.23
C ALA A 41 -20.36 -15.08 23.64
N ARG A 42 -20.66 -16.37 23.67
CA ARG A 42 -21.94 -16.94 23.25
C ARG A 42 -22.66 -17.56 24.44
N PRO A 43 -23.99 -17.75 24.37
CA PRO A 43 -24.74 -18.43 25.42
C PRO A 43 -24.21 -19.84 25.75
N THR A 44 -23.60 -20.51 24.77
CA THR A 44 -23.00 -21.84 24.92
C THR A 44 -21.71 -21.83 25.74
N ASP A 45 -21.00 -20.70 25.83
CA ASP A 45 -19.76 -20.58 26.60
C ASP A 45 -20.02 -20.46 28.10
N ALA A 46 -21.28 -20.24 28.50
CA ALA A 46 -21.65 -19.88 29.84
C ALA A 46 -21.17 -20.86 30.92
N SER A 47 -21.23 -22.17 30.64
CA SER A 47 -20.75 -23.18 31.59
C SER A 47 -19.23 -23.15 31.74
N ASP A 48 -18.50 -22.96 30.64
CA ASP A 48 -17.04 -22.88 30.67
C ASP A 48 -16.56 -21.58 31.33
N LEU A 49 -17.29 -20.48 31.10
CA LEU A 49 -17.06 -19.19 31.75
C LEU A 49 -17.26 -19.26 33.26
N GLU A 50 -18.34 -19.91 33.71
CA GLU A 50 -18.59 -20.16 35.12
C GLU A 50 -17.46 -20.99 35.75
N GLN A 51 -17.09 -22.11 35.12
CA GLN A 51 -15.98 -22.95 35.62
C GLN A 51 -14.67 -22.17 35.70
N LEU A 52 -14.34 -21.40 34.67
CA LEU A 52 -13.15 -20.57 34.63
C LEU A 52 -13.19 -19.50 35.73
N ALA A 53 -14.31 -18.82 35.93
CA ALA A 53 -14.48 -17.82 36.99
C ALA A 53 -14.41 -18.45 38.40
N GLN A 54 -14.98 -19.64 38.59
CA GLN A 54 -14.91 -20.39 39.85
C GLN A 54 -13.47 -20.80 40.20
N SER A 55 -12.65 -21.12 39.19
CA SER A 55 -11.24 -21.49 39.37
C SER A 55 -10.37 -20.35 39.95
N VAL A 56 -10.85 -19.10 39.85
CA VAL A 56 -10.19 -17.89 40.37
C VAL A 56 -11.06 -17.13 41.38
N SER A 57 -12.15 -17.75 41.84
CA SER A 57 -13.12 -17.08 42.70
C SER A 57 -12.59 -16.81 44.11
N LEU A 58 -13.00 -15.66 44.65
CA LEU A 58 -12.74 -15.22 46.03
C LEU A 58 -13.16 -16.24 47.10
N LYS A 59 -14.20 -17.05 46.84
CA LYS A 59 -14.73 -18.02 47.81
C LYS A 59 -13.80 -19.22 48.05
N ASN A 60 -12.92 -19.52 47.11
CA ASN A 60 -12.02 -20.68 47.14
C ASN A 60 -10.61 -20.34 47.68
N LEU A 61 -10.39 -19.12 48.17
CA LEU A 61 -9.11 -18.69 48.73
C LEU A 61 -8.93 -19.22 50.16
N ASN A 62 -8.31 -20.39 50.29
CA ASN A 62 -7.61 -20.74 51.51
C ASN A 62 -6.50 -19.72 51.76
N LYS A 63 -6.58 -19.04 52.91
CA LYS A 63 -5.72 -17.93 53.35
C LYS A 63 -4.23 -18.28 53.15
N SER A 64 -3.58 -17.68 52.15
CA SER A 64 -2.26 -17.00 52.26
C SER A 64 -1.48 -16.86 50.93
N ASN A 65 -1.68 -17.71 49.91
CA ASN A 65 -0.70 -17.77 48.80
C ASN A 65 -1.17 -17.37 47.39
N HIS A 66 -2.47 -17.19 47.11
CA HIS A 66 -2.94 -16.95 45.73
C HIS A 66 -3.21 -15.48 45.36
N VAL A 67 -3.12 -14.54 46.31
CA VAL A 67 -3.41 -13.12 46.07
C VAL A 67 -2.34 -12.43 45.21
N LYS A 68 -1.14 -13.00 45.13
CA LYS A 68 -0.02 -12.43 44.35
C LYS A 68 -0.07 -12.73 42.84
N ASP A 69 -0.90 -13.66 42.38
CA ASP A 69 -0.77 -14.23 41.03
C ASP A 69 -2.04 -14.22 40.13
N GLY A 70 -3.09 -13.46 40.44
CA GLY A 70 -4.29 -13.41 39.59
C GLY A 70 -5.35 -12.34 39.90
N PHE A 71 -6.30 -12.19 38.98
CA PHE A 71 -7.48 -11.33 39.17
C PHE A 71 -8.52 -12.04 40.02
N LEU A 72 -9.09 -11.31 40.99
CA LEU A 72 -10.17 -11.80 41.84
C LEU A 72 -11.49 -11.45 41.19
N VAL A 73 -12.38 -12.43 41.10
CA VAL A 73 -13.57 -12.27 40.26
C VAL A 73 -14.84 -12.73 40.95
N SER A 74 -15.93 -11.98 40.73
CA SER A 74 -17.27 -12.35 41.19
C SER A 74 -17.73 -13.62 40.47
N GLY A 75 -18.13 -14.64 41.23
CA GLY A 75 -18.57 -15.91 40.69
C GLY A 75 -20.04 -15.85 40.29
N PHE A 76 -20.31 -15.38 39.08
CA PHE A 76 -21.63 -15.46 38.47
C PHE A 76 -21.93 -16.90 38.03
N GLU A 77 -23.22 -17.26 38.03
CA GLU A 77 -23.68 -18.58 37.55
C GLU A 77 -23.73 -18.61 36.01
N ALA A 78 -23.71 -19.81 35.41
CA ALA A 78 -23.84 -19.95 33.96
C ALA A 78 -25.08 -19.23 33.39
N LYS A 79 -26.20 -19.18 34.12
CA LYS A 79 -27.40 -18.46 33.68
C LYS A 79 -27.14 -16.95 33.51
N GLU A 80 -26.33 -16.37 34.37
CA GLU A 80 -25.95 -14.95 34.31
C GLU A 80 -24.96 -14.71 33.16
N TYR A 81 -23.94 -15.55 33.00
CA TYR A 81 -23.03 -15.45 31.85
C TYR A 81 -23.75 -15.60 30.51
N SER A 82 -24.71 -16.51 30.43
CA SER A 82 -25.58 -16.68 29.26
C SER A 82 -26.40 -15.42 28.97
N LYS A 83 -26.89 -14.74 30.01
CA LYS A 83 -27.56 -13.44 29.87
C LYS A 83 -26.59 -12.36 29.39
N PHE A 84 -25.42 -12.22 30.03
CA PHE A 84 -24.42 -11.24 29.62
C PHE A 84 -23.96 -11.43 28.17
N SER A 85 -23.82 -12.67 27.70
CA SER A 85 -23.43 -12.95 26.30
C SER A 85 -24.43 -12.45 25.26
N ARG A 86 -25.67 -12.17 25.67
CA ARG A 86 -26.72 -11.58 24.83
C ARG A 86 -26.83 -10.07 24.99
N ASP A 87 -26.64 -9.60 26.22
CA ASP A 87 -26.98 -8.22 26.59
C ASP A 87 -25.79 -7.25 26.51
N ALA A 88 -24.56 -7.75 26.73
CA ALA A 88 -23.35 -6.92 26.79
C ALA A 88 -22.68 -6.80 25.42
N GLU A 89 -22.44 -5.56 24.96
CA GLU A 89 -21.83 -5.28 23.65
C GLU A 89 -20.38 -5.76 23.54
N HIS A 90 -19.70 -5.86 24.68
CA HIS A 90 -18.27 -6.14 24.74
C HIS A 90 -17.96 -7.28 25.72
N PHE A 91 -18.62 -8.43 25.51
CA PHE A 91 -18.24 -9.66 26.19
C PHE A 91 -17.31 -10.49 25.29
N LEU A 92 -16.01 -10.48 25.59
CA LEU A 92 -14.96 -11.16 24.83
C LEU A 92 -14.52 -12.44 25.52
N VAL A 93 -14.25 -13.48 24.73
CA VAL A 93 -13.65 -14.74 25.17
C VAL A 93 -12.39 -15.02 24.38
N LEU A 94 -11.36 -15.51 25.06
CA LEU A 94 -10.07 -15.88 24.51
C LEU A 94 -9.90 -17.39 24.58
N HIS A 95 -9.69 -18.02 23.43
CA HIS A 95 -9.37 -19.43 23.31
C HIS A 95 -7.93 -19.63 22.84
N VAL A 96 -7.23 -20.61 23.40
CA VAL A 96 -5.91 -21.05 22.94
C VAL A 96 -5.96 -22.57 22.85
N ARG A 97 -5.60 -23.16 21.70
CA ARG A 97 -5.71 -24.60 21.45
C ARG A 97 -7.13 -25.16 21.65
N GLY A 98 -8.14 -24.34 21.40
CA GLY A 98 -9.56 -24.66 21.59
C GLY A 98 -10.02 -24.64 23.05
N GLU A 99 -9.14 -24.34 23.99
CA GLU A 99 -9.46 -24.20 25.42
C GLU A 99 -9.77 -22.74 25.75
N LEU A 100 -10.84 -22.50 26.51
CA LEU A 100 -11.17 -21.17 27.03
C LEU A 100 -10.14 -20.78 28.10
N VAL A 101 -9.31 -19.79 27.80
CA VAL A 101 -8.19 -19.38 28.66
C VAL A 101 -8.37 -18.01 29.28
N GLY A 102 -9.33 -17.23 28.82
CA GLY A 102 -9.65 -15.95 29.42
C GLY A 102 -10.94 -15.35 28.87
N PHE A 103 -11.48 -14.37 29.59
CA PHE A 103 -12.60 -13.57 29.14
C PHE A 103 -12.55 -12.16 29.71
N LEU A 104 -13.23 -11.24 29.04
CA LEU A 104 -13.45 -9.86 29.46
C LEU A 104 -14.92 -9.52 29.23
N LEU A 105 -15.62 -9.10 30.28
CA LEU A 105 -16.99 -8.61 30.23
C LEU A 105 -16.99 -7.09 30.40
N ALA A 106 -17.42 -6.39 29.37
CA ALA A 106 -17.67 -4.96 29.38
C ALA A 106 -18.95 -4.59 28.62
N TYR A 107 -19.51 -3.44 28.93
CA TYR A 107 -20.71 -2.92 28.28
C TYR A 107 -20.77 -1.39 28.36
N GLY A 108 -21.56 -0.78 27.47
CA GLY A 108 -21.76 0.68 27.46
C GLY A 108 -22.55 1.18 28.68
N SER A 109 -22.38 2.44 29.05
CA SER A 109 -23.09 3.06 30.17
C SER A 109 -24.63 3.04 30.01
N GLU A 110 -25.12 2.94 28.78
CA GLU A 110 -26.50 2.72 28.38
C GLU A 110 -27.10 1.41 28.92
N LYS A 111 -26.30 0.35 29.08
CA LYS A 111 -26.76 -0.97 29.56
C LYS A 111 -26.74 -1.12 31.07
N ILE A 112 -26.22 -0.15 31.81
CA ILE A 112 -26.25 -0.15 33.27
C ILE A 112 -27.70 -0.02 33.76
N THR A 113 -28.13 -0.99 34.57
CA THR A 113 -29.49 -1.08 35.15
C THR A 113 -29.52 -0.62 36.61
N GLN A 114 -30.71 -0.22 37.10
CA GLN A 114 -30.90 0.39 38.42
C GLN A 114 -30.58 -0.51 39.63
N GLY A 115 -30.34 -1.81 39.43
CA GLY A 115 -30.07 -2.76 40.52
C GLY A 115 -28.61 -2.82 41.00
N GLU A 116 -27.67 -2.15 40.32
CA GLU A 116 -26.24 -2.24 40.61
C GLU A 116 -25.71 -0.91 41.15
N GLU A 117 -25.77 -0.72 42.47
CA GLU A 117 -25.45 0.55 43.16
C GLU A 117 -24.13 1.19 42.70
N LEU A 118 -23.04 0.42 42.64
CA LEU A 118 -21.74 0.89 42.15
C LEU A 118 -21.81 1.37 40.69
N ASN A 119 -22.45 0.60 39.82
CA ASN A 119 -22.48 0.90 38.40
C ASN A 119 -23.38 2.10 38.14
N MET A 120 -24.48 2.21 38.88
CA MET A 120 -25.35 3.38 38.89
C MET A 120 -24.60 4.61 39.40
N HIS A 121 -23.80 4.49 40.45
CA HIS A 121 -22.96 5.58 40.93
C HIS A 121 -22.02 6.09 39.83
N ILE A 122 -21.27 5.20 39.17
CA ILE A 122 -20.40 5.58 38.05
C ILE A 122 -21.23 6.25 36.94
N LYS A 123 -22.41 5.71 36.59
CA LYS A 123 -23.31 6.29 35.58
C LYS A 123 -23.80 7.69 35.95
N THR A 124 -24.09 7.95 37.22
CA THR A 124 -24.59 9.25 37.68
C THR A 124 -23.50 10.28 37.87
N THR A 125 -22.29 9.84 38.27
CA THR A 125 -21.15 10.73 38.53
C THR A 125 -20.42 11.09 37.24
N MET A 126 -20.31 10.15 36.30
CA MET A 126 -19.61 10.33 35.03
C MET A 126 -20.65 10.71 33.96
N CYS A 127 -20.87 12.01 33.77
CA CYS A 127 -21.93 12.56 32.89
C CYS A 127 -21.79 12.19 31.40
N ASP A 128 -20.62 11.70 30.98
CA ASP A 128 -20.34 11.34 29.59
C ASP A 128 -20.68 9.88 29.30
N LYS A 129 -20.85 9.52 28.01
CA LYS A 129 -20.98 8.11 27.63
C LYS A 129 -19.65 7.38 27.82
N PHE A 130 -19.69 6.18 28.39
CA PHE A 130 -18.48 5.41 28.70
C PHE A 130 -18.68 3.91 28.50
N VAL A 131 -17.59 3.14 28.61
CA VAL A 131 -17.60 1.68 28.64
C VAL A 131 -17.13 1.20 30.02
N LEU A 132 -17.89 0.32 30.65
CA LEU A 132 -17.57 -0.23 31.96
C LEU A 132 -17.05 -1.66 31.83
N ILE A 133 -15.83 -1.91 32.28
CA ILE A 133 -15.30 -3.26 32.46
C ILE A 133 -15.83 -3.80 33.78
N LYS A 134 -16.74 -4.76 33.67
CA LYS A 134 -17.35 -5.45 34.81
C LYS A 134 -16.45 -6.57 35.31
N GLN A 135 -15.80 -7.30 34.39
CA GLN A 135 -15.05 -8.49 34.74
C GLN A 135 -13.89 -8.74 33.77
N ILE A 136 -12.72 -9.12 34.29
CA ILE A 136 -11.67 -9.78 33.51
C ILE A 136 -11.19 -11.01 34.27
N CYS A 137 -10.99 -12.10 33.55
CA CYS A 137 -10.53 -13.36 34.11
C CYS A 137 -9.59 -14.06 33.13
N ILE A 138 -8.45 -14.54 33.65
CA ILE A 138 -7.48 -15.35 32.90
C ILE A 138 -7.26 -16.65 33.68
N SER A 139 -7.16 -17.76 32.97
CA SER A 139 -6.92 -19.09 33.54
C SER A 139 -5.72 -19.07 34.49
N PRO A 140 -5.86 -19.63 35.71
CA PRO A 140 -4.79 -19.67 36.69
C PRO A 140 -3.71 -20.71 36.33
N HIS A 141 -3.91 -21.52 35.31
CA HIS A 141 -2.96 -22.56 34.92
C HIS A 141 -1.63 -21.93 34.47
N HIS A 142 -0.50 -22.48 34.94
CA HIS A 142 0.84 -21.95 34.67
C HIS A 142 1.15 -21.75 33.17
N LYS A 143 0.61 -22.59 32.28
CA LYS A 143 0.77 -22.49 30.82
C LYS A 143 0.14 -21.23 30.21
N HIS A 144 -0.80 -20.58 30.90
CA HIS A 144 -1.52 -19.39 30.44
C HIS A 144 -1.16 -18.11 31.21
N ARG A 145 -0.57 -18.24 32.40
CA ARG A 145 -0.14 -17.10 33.21
C ARG A 145 1.03 -16.35 32.56
N ARG A 146 1.03 -15.02 32.75
CA ARG A 146 2.09 -14.10 32.28
C ARG A 146 2.38 -14.19 30.76
N LYS A 147 1.41 -14.66 29.97
CA LYS A 147 1.47 -14.69 28.49
C LYS A 147 0.89 -13.44 27.83
N GLY A 148 0.56 -12.40 28.60
CA GLY A 148 -0.02 -11.16 28.08
C GLY A 148 -1.50 -11.25 27.66
N TYR A 149 -2.19 -12.37 27.94
CA TYR A 149 -3.59 -12.58 27.53
C TYR A 149 -4.58 -11.53 28.04
N ALA A 150 -4.39 -11.01 29.26
CA ALA A 150 -5.21 -9.91 29.78
C ALA A 150 -5.00 -8.63 28.95
N SER A 151 -3.75 -8.30 28.63
CA SER A 151 -3.42 -7.15 27.78
C SER A 151 -3.98 -7.30 26.37
N ILE A 152 -3.98 -8.51 25.82
CA ILE A 152 -4.57 -8.81 24.51
C ILE A 152 -6.09 -8.58 24.52
N LEU A 153 -6.81 -9.02 25.56
CA LEU A 153 -8.24 -8.75 25.71
C LEU A 153 -8.56 -7.26 25.86
N TYR A 154 -7.74 -6.50 26.59
CA TYR A 154 -7.93 -5.04 26.70
C TYR A 154 -7.62 -4.32 25.38
N LYS A 155 -6.55 -4.72 24.67
CA LYS A 155 -6.23 -4.21 23.33
C LYS A 155 -7.41 -4.41 22.39
N GLU A 156 -8.01 -5.61 22.42
CA GLU A 156 -9.19 -5.92 21.62
C GLU A 156 -10.40 -5.07 22.00
N LEU A 157 -10.65 -4.93 23.31
CA LEU A 157 -11.71 -4.05 23.80
C LEU A 157 -11.53 -2.62 23.26
N TYR A 158 -10.32 -2.05 23.36
CA TYR A 158 -10.04 -0.68 22.94
C TYR A 158 -10.31 -0.48 21.45
N ALA A 159 -9.82 -1.39 20.61
CA ALA A 159 -10.09 -1.36 19.17
C ALA A 159 -11.59 -1.46 18.87
N ARG A 160 -12.30 -2.38 19.52
CA ARG A 160 -13.75 -2.57 19.33
C ARG A 160 -14.55 -1.36 19.79
N THR A 161 -14.21 -0.75 20.91
CA THR A 161 -14.94 0.40 21.44
C THR A 161 -14.75 1.63 20.55
N THR A 162 -13.55 1.87 20.04
CA THR A 162 -13.31 2.94 19.07
C THR A 162 -14.17 2.73 17.82
N HIS A 163 -14.19 1.51 17.29
CA HIS A 163 -14.98 1.16 16.11
C HIS A 163 -16.49 1.26 16.35
N TYR A 164 -16.98 0.67 17.43
CA TYR A 164 -18.41 0.53 17.69
C TYR A 164 -19.08 1.89 17.92
N TYR A 165 -18.37 2.88 18.48
CA TYR A 165 -18.90 4.19 18.80
C TYR A 165 -18.41 5.33 17.86
N GLU A 166 -17.69 5.03 16.78
CA GLU A 166 -17.10 6.03 15.88
C GLU A 166 -18.14 7.01 15.30
N HIS A 167 -19.31 6.48 14.94
CA HIS A 167 -20.43 7.24 14.36
C HIS A 167 -21.04 8.28 15.32
N GLU A 168 -20.68 8.28 16.60
CA GLU A 168 -21.17 9.23 17.60
C GLU A 168 -20.35 10.53 17.67
N GLY A 169 -19.50 10.82 16.68
CA GLY A 169 -18.77 12.09 16.57
C GLY A 169 -17.27 12.02 16.89
N GLY A 170 -16.64 10.86 16.72
CA GLY A 170 -15.17 10.71 16.70
C GLY A 170 -14.46 10.79 18.06
N LEU A 171 -15.18 10.88 19.18
CA LEU A 171 -14.60 10.84 20.52
C LEU A 171 -14.57 9.40 21.04
N THR A 172 -13.37 8.86 21.29
CA THR A 172 -13.19 7.61 22.04
C THR A 172 -13.88 7.72 23.40
N ARG A 173 -14.82 6.82 23.69
CA ARG A 173 -15.45 6.74 25.01
C ARG A 173 -14.40 6.39 26.08
N ALA A 174 -14.49 7.04 27.23
CA ALA A 174 -13.69 6.66 28.39
C ALA A 174 -14.03 5.24 28.84
N ILE A 175 -13.05 4.54 29.40
CA ILE A 175 -13.21 3.17 29.89
C ILE A 175 -13.02 3.17 31.41
N TYR A 176 -13.99 2.62 32.13
CA TYR A 176 -13.95 2.52 33.58
C TYR A 176 -13.81 1.08 34.05
N ALA A 177 -13.18 0.88 35.19
CA ALA A 177 -13.11 -0.39 35.89
C ALA A 177 -13.20 -0.15 37.39
N ALA A 178 -13.88 -1.04 38.12
CA ALA A 178 -13.93 -0.97 39.58
C ALA A 178 -13.15 -2.12 40.21
N ILE A 179 -12.21 -1.79 41.09
CA ILE A 179 -11.33 -2.75 41.75
C ILE A 179 -11.66 -2.77 43.24
N VAL A 180 -11.93 -3.94 43.80
CA VAL A 180 -12.16 -4.11 45.24
C VAL A 180 -10.89 -3.76 46.02
N LYS A 181 -11.01 -2.90 47.03
CA LYS A 181 -9.87 -2.49 47.87
C LYS A 181 -9.43 -3.61 48.81
N GLU A 182 -10.40 -4.34 49.38
CA GLU A 182 -10.14 -5.43 50.33
C GLU A 182 -10.89 -6.73 49.96
N PRO A 183 -10.17 -7.86 49.79
CA PRO A 183 -8.73 -8.03 49.98
C PRO A 183 -7.89 -7.31 48.90
N ALA A 184 -6.71 -6.82 49.27
CA ALA A 184 -5.82 -6.12 48.35
C ALA A 184 -5.42 -7.01 47.17
N ASN A 185 -5.60 -6.53 45.94
CA ASN A 185 -5.16 -7.22 44.72
C ASN A 185 -4.08 -6.39 43.99
N PRO A 186 -2.80 -6.49 44.41
CA PRO A 186 -1.72 -5.70 43.82
C PRO A 186 -1.51 -6.01 42.34
N ALA A 187 -1.72 -7.26 41.91
CA ALA A 187 -1.57 -7.66 40.51
C ALA A 187 -2.61 -6.97 39.60
N SER A 188 -3.86 -6.88 40.06
CA SER A 188 -4.91 -6.15 39.34
C SER A 188 -4.60 -4.66 39.28
N LEU A 189 -4.12 -4.07 40.38
CA LEU A 189 -3.75 -2.66 40.43
C LEU A 189 -2.61 -2.36 39.44
N GLU A 190 -1.52 -3.11 39.51
CA GLU A 190 -0.36 -2.96 38.64
C GLU A 190 -0.76 -3.11 37.17
N PHE A 191 -1.59 -4.11 36.85
CA PHE A 191 -2.08 -4.30 35.49
C PHE A 191 -2.91 -3.11 34.98
N HIS A 192 -3.87 -2.61 35.77
CA HIS A 192 -4.70 -1.49 35.35
C HIS A 192 -3.86 -0.22 35.18
N THR A 193 -2.92 0.04 36.08
CA THR A 193 -1.96 1.15 35.93
C THR A 193 -1.11 0.98 34.67
N LYS A 194 -0.63 -0.24 34.38
CA LYS A 194 0.11 -0.56 33.13
C LYS A 194 -0.75 -0.30 31.90
N MET A 195 -2.05 -0.58 31.96
CA MET A 195 -3.03 -0.29 30.90
C MET A 195 -3.48 1.18 30.86
N GLY A 196 -2.85 2.08 31.62
CA GLY A 196 -3.09 3.53 31.59
C GLY A 196 -4.30 4.00 32.41
N PHE A 197 -4.85 3.15 33.28
CA PHE A 197 -5.92 3.56 34.17
C PHE A 197 -5.40 4.40 35.34
N ILE A 198 -6.17 5.43 35.69
CA ILE A 198 -5.91 6.33 36.80
C ILE A 198 -7.07 6.22 37.80
N MET A 199 -6.77 6.15 39.10
CA MET A 199 -7.80 6.12 40.15
C MET A 199 -8.51 7.47 40.20
N ARG A 200 -9.84 7.45 40.15
CA ARG A 200 -10.68 8.65 40.20
C ARG A 200 -11.31 8.87 41.56
N GLU A 201 -11.96 7.86 42.09
CA GLU A 201 -12.68 7.96 43.35
C GLU A 201 -12.78 6.61 44.05
N MET A 202 -13.22 6.65 45.30
CA MET A 202 -13.55 5.48 46.09
C MET A 202 -15.04 5.50 46.41
N PHE A 203 -15.70 4.37 46.18
CA PHE A 203 -17.11 4.19 46.50
C PHE A 203 -17.32 2.92 47.31
N THR A 204 -18.20 2.99 48.31
CA THR A 204 -18.55 1.84 49.16
C THR A 204 -20.04 1.56 49.00
N PRO A 205 -20.42 0.57 48.18
CA PRO A 205 -21.81 0.14 48.06
C PRO A 205 -22.36 -0.33 49.40
N GLN A 206 -23.59 0.06 49.71
CA GLN A 206 -24.29 -0.39 50.91
C GLN A 206 -24.57 -1.90 50.87
N ALA A 207 -24.77 -2.45 49.66
CA ALA A 207 -25.15 -3.86 49.47
C ALA A 207 -24.14 -4.87 50.05
N ASP A 208 -22.83 -4.58 50.02
CA ASP A 208 -21.80 -5.46 50.58
C ASP A 208 -20.81 -4.76 51.53
N GLY A 209 -20.91 -3.44 51.69
CA GLY A 209 -20.08 -2.65 52.60
C GLY A 209 -18.59 -2.65 52.23
N ARG A 210 -18.21 -3.08 51.02
CA ARG A 210 -16.81 -3.20 50.62
C ARG A 210 -16.36 -2.01 49.78
N PRO A 211 -15.31 -1.27 50.21
CA PRO A 211 -14.79 -0.15 49.44
C PRO A 211 -14.19 -0.63 48.11
N ARG A 212 -14.51 0.10 47.04
CA ARG A 212 -14.01 -0.13 45.69
C ARG A 212 -13.36 1.14 45.16
N HIS A 213 -12.22 0.99 44.52
CA HIS A 213 -11.58 2.07 43.77
C HIS A 213 -12.12 2.06 42.34
N ILE A 214 -12.59 3.21 41.87
CA ILE A 214 -13.04 3.41 40.49
C ILE A 214 -11.86 3.98 39.70
N TYR A 215 -11.49 3.28 38.64
CA TYR A 215 -10.41 3.61 37.74
C TYR A 215 -10.96 4.04 36.39
N GLU A 216 -10.29 5.00 35.75
CA GLU A 216 -10.66 5.52 34.44
C GLU A 216 -9.45 5.53 33.50
N ASN A 217 -9.68 5.18 32.23
CA ASN A 217 -8.81 5.47 31.11
C ASN A 217 -9.55 6.35 30.09
N LYS A 218 -9.16 7.64 30.01
CA LYS A 218 -9.72 8.62 29.05
C LYS A 218 -9.14 8.53 27.65
N GLN A 219 -7.97 7.91 27.50
CA GLN A 219 -7.23 7.85 26.23
C GLN A 219 -6.71 6.42 26.01
N PRO A 220 -7.60 5.44 25.81
CA PRO A 220 -7.21 4.03 25.70
C PRO A 220 -6.20 3.79 24.56
N LEU A 221 -6.28 4.59 23.48
CA LEU A 221 -5.33 4.55 22.37
C LEU A 221 -3.93 5.09 22.75
N THR A 222 -3.85 6.24 23.42
CA THR A 222 -2.57 6.81 23.91
C THR A 222 -1.90 5.93 24.96
N SER A 223 -2.68 5.23 25.79
CA SER A 223 -2.11 4.25 26.75
C SER A 223 -1.47 3.05 26.05
N LEU A 224 -2.03 2.63 24.91
CA LEU A 224 -1.45 1.61 24.03
C LEU A 224 -0.07 2.04 23.50
N ASP A 225 0.07 3.33 23.18
CA ASP A 225 1.28 3.95 22.65
C ASP A 225 2.46 3.90 23.60
N GLN A 226 2.20 4.22 24.86
CA GLN A 226 3.20 4.20 25.93
C GLN A 226 3.62 2.77 26.27
N LEU A 227 2.68 1.83 26.25
CA LEU A 227 2.94 0.40 26.48
C LEU A 227 3.88 -0.20 25.43
N THR A 228 3.68 0.16 24.17
CA THR A 228 4.43 -0.44 23.06
C THR A 228 5.83 0.18 22.92
N THR A 229 5.97 1.48 23.16
CA THR A 229 7.27 2.16 23.17
C THR A 229 8.22 1.72 24.30
N MET A 230 7.69 1.15 25.39
CA MET A 230 8.52 0.64 26.50
C MET A 230 9.01 -0.81 26.33
N GLU A 231 8.29 -1.68 25.61
CA GLU A 231 8.68 -3.10 25.45
C GLU A 231 9.45 -3.40 24.15
N THR A 232 9.47 -2.51 23.16
CA THR A 232 10.12 -2.75 21.84
C THR A 232 11.27 -1.79 21.50
N LYS A 233 12.13 -1.45 22.47
CA LYS A 233 13.48 -0.93 22.15
C LYS A 233 14.45 -2.09 21.86
N SER A 234 14.20 -2.81 20.78
CA SER A 234 15.23 -3.60 20.08
C SER A 234 15.68 -2.75 18.91
N GLU A 235 16.89 -2.17 18.98
CA GLU A 235 17.38 -1.11 18.09
C GLU A 235 17.51 -1.46 16.60
N ASN A 236 17.09 -2.66 16.16
CA ASN A 236 17.26 -3.14 14.79
C ASN A 236 15.96 -3.54 14.07
N ASP A 237 14.78 -3.37 14.66
CA ASP A 237 13.51 -3.61 13.96
C ASP A 237 12.88 -2.27 13.54
N PRO A 238 12.70 -1.97 12.23
CA PRO A 238 11.92 -0.82 11.81
C PRO A 238 10.47 -0.99 12.29
N ILE A 239 10.20 -0.35 13.43
CA ILE A 239 8.93 -0.10 14.12
C ILE A 239 7.72 -0.74 13.44
N TYR A 240 7.39 -1.95 13.90
CA TYR A 240 6.09 -2.57 13.72
C TYR A 240 5.01 -1.69 14.39
N ASP A 241 4.37 -0.80 13.62
CA ASP A 241 3.31 0.06 14.13
C ASP A 241 2.00 -0.73 14.26
N TYR A 242 1.85 -1.43 15.38
CA TYR A 242 0.64 -2.15 15.76
C TYR A 242 -0.63 -1.27 15.71
N ARG A 243 -0.54 0.08 15.79
CA ARG A 243 -1.70 0.98 15.62
C ARG A 243 -2.30 0.83 14.23
N ALA A 244 -1.44 0.69 13.21
CA ALA A 244 -1.82 0.51 11.81
C ALA A 244 -2.67 -0.74 11.58
N MET A 245 -2.34 -1.79 12.34
CA MET A 245 -3.01 -3.07 12.24
C MET A 245 -4.32 -3.08 13.02
N MET A 246 -4.52 -2.13 13.94
CA MET A 246 -5.71 -2.06 14.79
C MET A 246 -6.84 -1.23 14.16
N ASP A 247 -6.56 -0.43 13.12
CA ASP A 247 -7.59 0.30 12.39
C ASP A 247 -8.26 -0.60 11.33
N PRO A 248 -9.51 -1.04 11.54
CA PRO A 248 -10.24 -1.84 10.57
C PRO A 248 -10.54 -1.08 9.27
N HIS A 249 -10.31 0.24 9.24
CA HIS A 249 -10.49 1.07 8.06
C HIS A 249 -9.24 1.18 7.18
N CYS A 250 -8.10 0.65 7.65
CA CYS A 250 -6.85 0.66 6.91
C CYS A 250 -6.58 -0.67 6.21
N VAL A 251 -6.15 -0.57 4.95
CA VAL A 251 -5.67 -1.69 4.14
C VAL A 251 -4.20 -1.48 3.86
N GLY A 252 -3.36 -2.30 4.46
CA GLY A 252 -1.98 -2.42 4.05
C GLY A 252 -1.91 -2.95 2.61
N ILE A 253 -1.20 -2.27 1.71
CA ILE A 253 -0.95 -2.74 0.34
C ILE A 253 0.56 -2.92 0.10
N GLY A 254 0.91 -4.01 -0.57
CA GLY A 254 2.23 -4.35 -1.04
C GLY A 254 2.17 -4.87 -2.47
N ILE A 255 3.14 -4.49 -3.30
CA ILE A 255 3.18 -4.84 -4.73
C ILE A 255 4.51 -5.49 -5.07
N THR A 256 4.44 -6.61 -5.79
CA THR A 256 5.60 -7.31 -6.35
C THR A 256 5.45 -7.40 -7.87
N ILE A 257 6.39 -6.85 -8.61
CA ILE A 257 6.37 -6.88 -10.08
C ILE A 257 7.15 -8.11 -10.56
N TYR A 258 6.49 -9.02 -11.26
CA TYR A 258 7.14 -10.19 -11.85
C TYR A 258 7.75 -9.91 -13.22
N SER A 259 7.02 -9.15 -14.04
CA SER A 259 7.47 -8.71 -15.36
C SER A 259 6.71 -7.45 -15.74
N ILE A 260 7.37 -6.55 -16.45
CA ILE A 260 6.77 -5.34 -16.99
C ILE A 260 7.32 -5.15 -18.40
N GLY A 261 6.43 -4.82 -19.34
CA GLY A 261 6.75 -4.55 -20.73
C GLY A 261 7.07 -3.06 -20.94
N PRO A 262 7.70 -2.71 -22.07
CA PRO A 262 7.80 -1.32 -22.48
C PRO A 262 6.41 -0.69 -22.65
N PRO A 263 6.25 0.62 -22.44
CA PRO A 263 5.03 1.31 -22.80
C PRO A 263 4.86 1.33 -24.33
N ASP A 264 3.61 1.22 -24.79
CA ASP A 264 3.21 1.42 -26.17
C ASP A 264 3.12 2.92 -26.54
N ILE A 265 2.64 3.22 -27.75
CA ILE A 265 2.49 4.60 -28.25
C ILE A 265 1.50 5.45 -27.43
N THR A 266 0.56 4.81 -26.73
CA THR A 266 -0.40 5.48 -25.85
C THR A 266 0.12 5.66 -24.42
N GLY A 267 1.24 5.01 -24.09
CA GLY A 267 1.81 4.94 -22.76
C GLY A 267 1.23 3.81 -21.90
N ASN A 268 0.46 2.92 -22.52
CA ASN A 268 -0.04 1.73 -21.85
C ASN A 268 1.06 0.67 -21.82
N PHE A 269 1.11 -0.12 -20.76
CA PHE A 269 2.17 -1.11 -20.59
C PHE A 269 1.60 -2.43 -20.05
N HIS A 270 2.12 -3.54 -20.58
CA HIS A 270 1.75 -4.86 -20.09
C HIS A 270 2.56 -5.20 -18.83
N CYS A 271 1.91 -5.59 -17.74
CA CYS A 271 2.56 -5.95 -16.49
C CYS A 271 1.98 -7.25 -15.90
N ASN A 272 2.84 -8.03 -15.26
CA ASN A 272 2.45 -9.14 -14.38
C ASN A 272 2.85 -8.75 -12.97
N VAL A 273 1.84 -8.53 -12.13
CA VAL A 273 2.00 -7.95 -10.81
C VAL A 273 1.27 -8.79 -9.79
N ARG A 274 1.93 -9.07 -8.67
CA ARG A 274 1.30 -9.62 -7.47
C ARG A 274 1.00 -8.48 -6.51
N THR A 275 -0.27 -8.34 -6.17
CA THR A 275 -0.74 -7.41 -5.16
C THR A 275 -1.05 -8.19 -3.90
N ILE A 276 -0.59 -7.69 -2.77
CA ILE A 276 -0.88 -8.22 -1.44
C ILE A 276 -1.56 -7.11 -0.67
N MET A 277 -2.73 -7.40 -0.14
CA MET A 277 -3.47 -6.53 0.74
C MET A 277 -3.58 -7.20 2.10
N LYS A 278 -3.40 -6.45 3.18
CA LYS A 278 -3.62 -6.93 4.55
C LYS A 278 -4.54 -5.96 5.27
N TRP A 279 -5.60 -6.44 5.88
CA TRP A 279 -6.48 -5.62 6.71
C TRP A 279 -7.02 -6.45 7.86
N ARG A 280 -7.54 -5.75 8.86
CA ARG A 280 -8.17 -6.36 10.00
C ARG A 280 -9.67 -6.39 9.82
N GLN A 281 -10.30 -7.53 10.09
CA GLN A 281 -11.73 -7.66 10.09
C GLN A 281 -12.24 -8.25 11.42
N PRO A 282 -12.63 -7.38 12.37
CA PRO A 282 -13.16 -7.80 13.65
C PRO A 282 -14.42 -8.67 13.48
N GLY A 283 -14.50 -9.77 14.21
CA GLY A 283 -15.69 -10.63 14.26
C GLY A 283 -15.69 -11.81 13.27
N ILE A 284 -14.60 -12.06 12.55
CA ILE A 284 -14.42 -13.34 11.84
C ILE A 284 -14.28 -14.45 12.87
N GLU A 285 -15.33 -15.26 13.02
CA GLU A 285 -15.30 -16.44 13.87
C GLU A 285 -14.79 -17.63 13.05
N LEU A 286 -13.52 -18.00 13.28
CA LEU A 286 -12.93 -19.16 12.61
C LEU A 286 -13.49 -20.44 13.25
N VAL A 287 -14.24 -21.22 12.47
CA VAL A 287 -14.75 -22.54 12.86
C VAL A 287 -13.71 -23.59 12.48
N TYR A 288 -13.14 -24.29 13.47
CA TYR A 288 -12.06 -25.26 13.29
C TYR A 288 -12.63 -26.67 12.99
N PRO A 289 -12.32 -27.31 11.85
CA PRO A 289 -12.50 -28.74 11.66
C PRO A 289 -11.51 -29.52 12.52
N ARG A 290 -11.99 -30.66 13.01
CA ARG A 290 -11.41 -31.41 14.12
C ARG A 290 -10.19 -32.28 13.81
N LYS A 291 -9.50 -32.15 12.66
CA LYS A 291 -8.35 -33.02 12.33
C LYS A 291 -7.13 -32.22 11.86
N LEU A 292 -6.08 -32.22 12.69
CA LEU A 292 -4.74 -31.72 12.43
C LEU A 292 -3.85 -32.90 12.00
N ASP A 293 -2.86 -32.66 11.13
CA ASP A 293 -1.52 -33.32 11.17
C ASP A 293 -0.57 -32.89 10.01
N ASP A 294 -0.89 -31.90 9.17
CA ASP A 294 0.03 -31.45 8.09
C ASP A 294 0.77 -30.13 8.44
N PRO A 295 2.09 -30.17 8.72
CA PRO A 295 2.92 -28.99 9.01
C PRO A 295 3.21 -28.12 7.78
N SER A 296 2.85 -28.53 6.56
CA SER A 296 2.97 -27.73 5.34
C SER A 296 1.73 -26.88 5.03
N ALA A 297 0.66 -27.01 5.82
CA ALA A 297 -0.61 -26.32 5.61
C ALA A 297 -0.50 -24.82 5.94
N ARG A 298 -0.20 -24.00 4.93
CA ARG A 298 -0.66 -22.60 4.95
C ARG A 298 -2.19 -22.63 4.93
N THR A 299 -2.84 -21.95 5.88
CA THR A 299 -4.30 -21.75 5.88
C THR A 299 -4.69 -20.79 4.78
N ASN A 300 -4.68 -21.26 3.53
CA ASN A 300 -5.26 -20.53 2.42
C ASN A 300 -6.77 -20.43 2.64
N ILE A 301 -7.26 -19.19 2.77
CA ILE A 301 -8.68 -18.82 2.67
C ILE A 301 -8.96 -18.62 1.17
N ASP A 302 -9.30 -19.69 0.47
CA ASP A 302 -9.77 -19.55 -0.91
C ASP A 302 -11.21 -18.98 -0.88
N MET A 303 -11.38 -17.75 -1.35
CA MET A 303 -12.56 -16.89 -1.09
C MET A 303 -13.79 -17.14 -1.95
N VAL A 304 -13.99 -18.37 -2.34
CA VAL A 304 -14.62 -18.57 -3.61
C VAL A 304 -15.96 -19.38 -3.38
N ALA A 305 -16.89 -18.96 -2.53
CA ALA A 305 -18.36 -19.11 -2.78
C ALA A 305 -19.10 -18.99 -1.46
N HIS A 306 -19.91 -17.96 -1.42
CA HIS A 306 -20.80 -17.70 -0.31
C HIS A 306 -22.19 -17.46 -0.87
N ASN A 307 -23.18 -18.14 -0.29
CA ASN A 307 -24.57 -17.69 -0.40
C ASN A 307 -24.62 -16.21 0.00
N GLN A 308 -25.60 -15.44 -0.49
CA GLN A 308 -25.80 -14.03 -0.13
C GLN A 308 -25.70 -13.76 1.38
N SER A 309 -25.97 -14.74 2.24
CA SER A 309 -25.82 -14.66 3.71
C SER A 309 -24.38 -14.51 4.21
N ASP A 310 -23.40 -15.09 3.51
CA ASP A 310 -22.02 -15.24 4.01
C ASP A 310 -21.05 -14.22 3.38
N ARG A 311 -21.47 -13.46 2.36
CA ARG A 311 -20.83 -12.18 1.97
C ARG A 311 -20.70 -11.21 3.16
N ASN A 312 -21.38 -11.50 4.28
CA ASN A 312 -21.26 -10.79 5.54
C ASN A 312 -20.04 -11.18 6.40
N ILE A 313 -19.35 -12.30 6.13
CA ILE A 313 -18.31 -12.84 7.04
C ILE A 313 -16.91 -12.32 6.70
N VAL A 314 -16.51 -12.27 5.42
CA VAL A 314 -15.22 -11.69 4.99
C VAL A 314 -15.48 -10.60 3.96
N ARG A 315 -15.22 -9.35 4.33
CA ARG A 315 -15.37 -8.17 3.46
C ARG A 315 -14.01 -7.84 2.88
N LEU A 316 -13.88 -8.04 1.58
CA LEU A 316 -12.70 -7.64 0.83
C LEU A 316 -12.66 -6.14 0.61
N PRO A 317 -11.48 -5.51 0.68
CA PRO A 317 -11.29 -4.15 0.21
C PRO A 317 -11.71 -4.02 -1.25
N ARG A 318 -12.62 -3.09 -1.53
CA ARG A 318 -12.98 -2.78 -2.91
C ARG A 318 -12.10 -1.67 -3.44
N TYR A 319 -11.49 -1.92 -4.60
CA TYR A 319 -10.59 -0.96 -5.21
C TYR A 319 -10.65 -0.98 -6.74
N ASP A 320 -10.41 0.18 -7.34
CA ASP A 320 -10.20 0.37 -8.76
C ASP A 320 -8.71 0.31 -9.12
N LEU A 321 -8.46 -0.18 -10.32
CA LEU A 321 -7.16 -0.25 -10.97
C LEU A 321 -7.16 0.62 -12.22
N ASN A 322 -6.06 1.31 -12.50
CA ASN A 322 -5.82 1.94 -13.81
C ASN A 322 -5.52 0.89 -14.89
N LYS A 323 -6.53 0.09 -15.24
CA LYS A 323 -6.40 -1.02 -16.18
C LYS A 323 -7.23 -0.81 -17.46
N ASP A 324 -6.71 -1.36 -18.55
CA ASP A 324 -7.44 -1.54 -19.79
C ASP A 324 -7.99 -2.98 -19.84
N GLU A 325 -7.11 -3.93 -20.17
CA GLU A 325 -7.37 -5.37 -20.18
C GLU A 325 -6.49 -6.05 -19.12
N VAL A 326 -7.07 -6.49 -18.00
CA VAL A 326 -6.32 -7.24 -16.97
C VAL A 326 -7.08 -8.50 -16.58
N ASP A 327 -6.39 -9.62 -16.74
CA ASP A 327 -6.79 -10.95 -16.32
C ASP A 327 -6.35 -11.19 -14.88
N LEU A 328 -7.29 -11.70 -14.07
CA LEU A 328 -7.00 -12.19 -12.74
C LEU A 328 -6.51 -13.63 -12.84
N HIS A 329 -5.20 -13.86 -12.63
CA HIS A 329 -4.62 -15.19 -12.77
C HIS A 329 -4.79 -16.03 -11.50
N GLN A 330 -4.57 -15.43 -10.34
CA GLN A 330 -4.74 -16.07 -9.03
C GLN A 330 -5.30 -15.07 -8.04
N SER A 331 -6.22 -15.49 -7.19
CA SER A 331 -6.70 -14.68 -6.08
C SER A 331 -7.04 -15.58 -4.91
N TYR A 332 -6.41 -15.35 -3.77
CA TYR A 332 -6.70 -16.10 -2.56
C TYR A 332 -6.45 -15.22 -1.35
N ALA A 333 -7.25 -15.38 -0.30
CA ALA A 333 -6.96 -14.81 1.01
C ALA A 333 -6.30 -15.87 1.89
N TYR A 334 -5.74 -15.48 3.02
CA TYR A 334 -5.23 -16.35 4.06
C TYR A 334 -5.01 -15.54 5.33
N ILE A 335 -5.01 -16.20 6.48
CA ILE A 335 -4.47 -15.61 7.71
C ILE A 335 -3.04 -16.14 7.83
N ASP A 336 -2.07 -15.23 7.83
CA ASP A 336 -0.68 -15.60 8.03
C ASP A 336 -0.51 -16.15 9.46
N ARG A 337 0.32 -17.18 9.64
CA ARG A 337 0.58 -17.74 10.96
C ARG A 337 1.17 -16.72 11.94
N LYS A 338 1.89 -15.73 11.40
CA LYS A 338 2.47 -14.64 12.18
C LYS A 338 1.48 -13.52 12.51
N ASP A 339 0.38 -13.43 11.77
CA ASP A 339 -0.61 -12.37 11.93
C ASP A 339 -1.71 -12.82 12.93
N PRO A 340 -2.39 -11.88 13.62
CA PRO A 340 -3.55 -12.21 14.45
C PRO A 340 -4.69 -12.88 13.65
N PRO A 341 -5.57 -13.64 14.32
CA PRO A 341 -6.62 -14.42 13.66
C PRO A 341 -7.67 -13.57 12.92
N ASP A 342 -7.75 -12.28 13.22
CA ASP A 342 -8.65 -11.33 12.59
C ASP A 342 -7.96 -10.46 11.53
N VAL A 343 -6.70 -10.73 11.21
CA VAL A 343 -5.97 -10.08 10.12
C VAL A 343 -5.97 -10.99 8.90
N ILE A 344 -6.60 -10.50 7.84
CA ILE A 344 -6.68 -11.20 6.57
C ILE A 344 -5.59 -10.66 5.66
N THR A 345 -4.81 -11.58 5.09
CA THR A 345 -3.97 -11.30 3.93
C THR A 345 -4.69 -11.76 2.69
N TRP A 346 -4.97 -10.84 1.77
CA TRP A 346 -5.44 -11.15 0.43
C TRP A 346 -4.33 -10.96 -0.57
N GLN A 347 -4.25 -11.88 -1.51
CA GLN A 347 -3.28 -11.84 -2.56
C GLN A 347 -3.95 -12.01 -3.91
N GLN A 348 -3.51 -11.22 -4.87
CA GLN A 348 -3.91 -11.31 -6.26
C GLN A 348 -2.69 -11.31 -7.15
N VAL A 349 -2.73 -12.10 -8.22
CA VAL A 349 -1.77 -12.05 -9.32
C VAL A 349 -2.55 -11.57 -10.55
N LEU A 350 -2.21 -10.37 -11.00
CA LEU A 350 -2.83 -9.67 -12.10
C LEU A 350 -1.89 -9.69 -13.29
N ARG A 351 -2.42 -9.97 -14.47
CA ARG A 351 -1.67 -9.92 -15.72
C ARG A 351 -2.45 -9.15 -16.76
N GLY A 352 -1.85 -8.15 -17.36
CA GLY A 352 -2.48 -7.42 -18.46
C GLY A 352 -1.93 -6.02 -18.66
N THR A 353 -2.73 -5.17 -19.28
CA THR A 353 -2.37 -3.83 -19.74
C THR A 353 -2.86 -2.76 -18.77
N PHE A 354 -1.94 -1.89 -18.34
CA PHE A 354 -2.17 -0.80 -17.40
C PHE A 354 -1.99 0.56 -18.08
N LEU A 355 -2.76 1.55 -17.62
CA LEU A 355 -2.85 2.89 -18.21
C LEU A 355 -1.91 3.85 -17.47
N SER A 356 -0.86 4.37 -18.12
CA SER A 356 0.04 5.38 -17.51
C SER A 356 0.01 6.74 -18.21
N GLY A 357 -0.19 6.73 -19.52
CA GLY A 357 0.09 7.87 -20.39
C GLY A 357 1.60 8.12 -20.53
N LEU A 358 2.02 8.61 -21.69
CA LEU A 358 3.42 9.02 -21.90
C LEU A 358 3.66 10.41 -21.28
N ARG A 359 4.80 10.58 -20.60
CA ARG A 359 5.26 11.86 -20.03
C ARG A 359 6.58 12.26 -20.68
N ASN A 360 6.82 13.56 -20.84
CA ASN A 360 8.09 14.10 -21.34
C ASN A 360 8.57 13.49 -22.68
N VAL A 361 7.65 13.22 -23.60
CA VAL A 361 7.99 12.64 -24.93
C VAL A 361 8.86 13.59 -25.76
N ASN A 362 8.77 14.89 -25.51
CA ASN A 362 9.68 15.89 -26.06
C ASN A 362 11.16 15.57 -25.82
N GLU A 363 11.49 14.79 -24.79
CA GLU A 363 12.88 14.40 -24.50
C GLU A 363 13.43 13.23 -25.31
N PHE A 364 12.60 12.58 -26.13
CA PHE A 364 12.95 11.41 -26.92
C PHE A 364 14.20 11.66 -27.81
N PRO A 365 15.15 10.70 -27.90
CA PRO A 365 15.09 9.32 -27.39
C PRO A 365 15.62 9.14 -25.95
N ALA A 366 15.88 10.25 -25.26
CA ALA A 366 16.50 10.29 -23.95
C ALA A 366 15.45 10.52 -22.84
N ASP A 367 14.21 10.14 -23.13
CA ASP A 367 13.06 10.30 -22.27
C ASP A 367 13.08 9.31 -21.09
N VAL A 368 12.58 9.79 -19.95
CA VAL A 368 12.23 8.96 -18.80
C VAL A 368 10.71 8.95 -18.70
N GLN A 369 10.14 7.76 -18.86
CA GLN A 369 8.71 7.53 -18.71
C GLN A 369 8.41 7.07 -17.28
N GLU A 370 7.24 7.44 -16.78
CA GLU A 370 6.74 7.00 -15.48
C GLU A 370 5.61 6.00 -15.73
N LEU A 371 5.82 4.74 -15.34
CA LEU A 371 4.81 3.69 -15.45
C LEU A 371 4.08 3.56 -14.11
N ASP A 372 2.84 4.02 -14.09
CA ASP A 372 2.04 4.14 -12.88
C ASP A 372 1.16 2.88 -12.72
N LEU A 373 1.22 2.25 -11.56
CA LEU A 373 0.25 1.27 -11.08
C LEU A 373 -0.58 1.92 -9.97
N VAL A 374 -1.83 2.21 -10.28
CA VAL A 374 -2.73 3.02 -9.44
C VAL A 374 -3.83 2.14 -8.88
N TYR A 375 -3.95 2.16 -7.55
CA TYR A 375 -4.99 1.49 -6.78
C TYR A 375 -5.79 2.55 -6.07
N ARG A 376 -7.11 2.62 -6.27
CA ARG A 376 -7.99 3.60 -5.61
C ARG A 376 -9.07 2.86 -4.83
N MET A 377 -9.22 3.16 -3.54
CA MET A 377 -10.34 2.62 -2.74
C MET A 377 -11.67 3.14 -3.29
N TRP A 378 -12.72 2.33 -3.29
CA TRP A 378 -14.05 2.77 -3.72
C TRP A 378 -14.69 3.74 -2.72
N ASP A 379 -15.16 4.87 -3.24
CA ASP A 379 -15.66 5.99 -2.43
C ASP A 379 -17.12 5.86 -1.97
N ASN A 380 -17.88 4.93 -2.55
CA ASN A 380 -19.35 4.99 -2.55
C ASN A 380 -20.06 3.86 -1.80
N ASP A 381 -19.33 2.99 -1.08
CA ASP A 381 -19.97 1.96 -0.27
C ASP A 381 -19.94 2.37 1.21
N PRO A 382 -21.05 2.88 1.78
CA PRO A 382 -21.11 3.25 3.20
C PRO A 382 -20.91 2.03 4.13
N ASP A 383 -21.07 0.81 3.61
CA ASP A 383 -20.82 -0.43 4.33
C ASP A 383 -19.37 -0.92 4.20
N ASP A 384 -18.57 -0.36 3.28
CA ASP A 384 -17.16 -0.69 3.19
C ASP A 384 -16.41 0.04 4.32
N ARG A 385 -15.88 -0.77 5.23
CA ARG A 385 -15.12 -0.28 6.37
C ARG A 385 -13.74 0.16 5.90
N CYS A 386 -13.18 -0.45 4.86
CA CYS A 386 -11.85 -0.09 4.38
C CYS A 386 -11.91 1.24 3.60
N ARG A 387 -11.30 2.30 4.13
CA ARG A 387 -11.32 3.65 3.53
C ARG A 387 -9.95 4.12 3.04
N TYR A 388 -8.87 3.62 3.65
CA TYR A 388 -7.52 4.12 3.38
C TYR A 388 -6.53 2.98 3.11
N PHE A 389 -5.64 3.21 2.15
CA PHE A 389 -4.45 2.42 1.92
C PHE A 389 -3.34 2.89 2.82
N ARG A 390 -2.54 1.95 3.30
CA ARG A 390 -1.25 2.19 3.94
C ARG A 390 -0.20 1.32 3.27
N GLN A 391 1.01 1.84 3.11
CA GLN A 391 2.09 1.05 2.55
C GLN A 391 2.51 0.01 3.59
N LEU A 392 2.56 -1.26 3.19
CA LEU A 392 3.10 -2.32 4.04
C LEU A 392 4.62 -2.17 4.13
N HIS A 393 5.10 -1.52 5.19
CA HIS A 393 6.51 -1.51 5.57
C HIS A 393 6.78 -2.76 6.44
N TYR A 394 6.98 -3.93 5.84
CA TYR A 394 7.38 -5.11 6.63
C TYR A 394 8.85 -5.01 7.06
N ALA A 395 9.09 -5.25 8.34
CA ALA A 395 10.41 -5.31 9.00
C ALA A 395 11.19 -6.60 8.69
N ASP A 396 10.58 -7.59 8.02
CA ASP A 396 11.33 -8.74 7.54
C ASP A 396 12.19 -8.28 6.35
N ASN A 397 13.52 -8.27 6.55
CA ASN A 397 14.60 -8.18 5.55
C ASN A 397 14.53 -9.27 4.44
N THR A 398 13.36 -9.87 4.22
CA THR A 398 13.10 -10.87 3.19
C THR A 398 11.93 -10.43 2.31
N ALA A 399 12.26 -9.87 1.14
CA ALA A 399 11.53 -10.06 -0.11
C ALA A 399 10.11 -9.45 -0.32
N TRP A 400 9.60 -8.56 0.55
CA TRP A 400 8.27 -7.93 0.36
C TRP A 400 8.29 -6.42 0.11
N GLN A 401 9.46 -5.78 0.20
CA GLN A 401 9.70 -4.49 -0.45
C GLN A 401 9.58 -4.65 -1.96
N LEU A 402 9.45 -3.56 -2.71
CA LEU A 402 9.26 -3.62 -4.16
C LEU A 402 10.31 -4.48 -4.86
N CYS A 403 9.97 -5.75 -5.06
CA CYS A 403 10.90 -6.76 -5.52
C CYS A 403 10.56 -7.08 -6.96
N ILE A 404 11.39 -6.60 -7.87
CA ILE A 404 11.37 -7.02 -9.26
C ILE A 404 12.07 -8.37 -9.33
N LYS A 405 11.34 -9.48 -9.22
CA LYS A 405 11.97 -10.81 -9.00
C LYS A 405 12.90 -11.30 -10.11
N ARG A 406 12.81 -10.73 -11.32
CA ARG A 406 13.68 -11.08 -12.44
C ARG A 406 14.18 -9.79 -13.08
N PRO A 407 15.47 -9.72 -13.47
CA PRO A 407 15.94 -8.60 -14.27
C PRO A 407 15.07 -8.53 -15.52
N ILE A 408 14.25 -7.47 -15.61
CA ILE A 408 13.38 -7.26 -16.75
C ILE A 408 14.31 -6.88 -17.89
N LYS A 409 14.65 -7.84 -18.75
CA LYS A 409 15.38 -7.57 -19.98
C LYS A 409 14.43 -6.93 -20.98
N ALA A 410 14.13 -5.65 -20.80
CA ALA A 410 13.55 -4.84 -21.86
C ALA A 410 14.70 -4.39 -22.77
N VAL A 411 14.65 -4.79 -24.04
CA VAL A 411 15.67 -4.40 -25.03
C VAL A 411 15.72 -2.88 -25.22
N ALA A 412 14.60 -2.20 -24.96
CA ALA A 412 14.44 -0.77 -25.22
C ALA A 412 14.49 0.13 -23.96
N PHE A 413 14.44 -0.42 -22.74
CA PHE A 413 14.33 0.38 -21.51
C PHE A 413 15.17 -0.17 -20.36
N THR A 414 15.65 0.75 -19.53
CA THR A 414 16.31 0.49 -18.25
C THR A 414 15.36 0.91 -17.14
N PHE A 415 15.14 0.03 -16.16
CA PHE A 415 14.26 0.30 -15.02
C PHE A 415 15.04 1.00 -13.91
N LEU A 416 14.48 2.10 -13.43
CA LEU A 416 15.01 2.85 -12.28
C LEU A 416 14.29 2.40 -11.01
N ALA A 417 14.83 2.81 -9.85
CA ALA A 417 14.24 2.48 -8.55
C ALA A 417 12.79 2.98 -8.47
N PRO A 418 11.83 2.09 -8.19
CA PRO A 418 10.42 2.46 -8.13
C PRO A 418 10.10 3.24 -6.85
N THR A 419 9.11 4.12 -6.93
CA THR A 419 8.64 4.93 -5.80
C THR A 419 7.17 4.70 -5.55
N ALA A 420 6.77 4.62 -4.29
CA ALA A 420 5.37 4.48 -3.90
C ALA A 420 4.92 5.71 -3.14
N LYS A 421 3.71 6.20 -3.42
CA LYS A 421 3.07 7.29 -2.69
C LYS A 421 1.62 6.93 -2.39
N ILE A 422 1.12 7.43 -1.26
CA ILE A 422 -0.29 7.35 -0.89
C ILE A 422 -0.84 8.76 -0.86
N GLU A 423 -1.93 8.96 -1.57
CA GLU A 423 -2.63 10.22 -1.65
C GLU A 423 -4.01 10.04 -1.01
N VAL A 424 -4.36 10.92 -0.09
CA VAL A 424 -5.66 10.90 0.60
C VAL A 424 -6.51 12.05 0.06
N PHE A 425 -7.71 11.74 -0.41
CA PHE A 425 -8.66 12.72 -0.90
C PHE A 425 -9.56 13.18 0.24
N GLU A 426 -9.49 14.46 0.61
CA GLU A 426 -10.30 15.02 1.69
C GLU A 426 -11.80 14.97 1.40
N THR A 427 -12.19 15.16 0.14
CA THR A 427 -13.59 15.23 -0.29
C THR A 427 -14.32 13.89 -0.24
N SER A 428 -13.70 12.83 -0.77
CA SER A 428 -14.27 11.47 -0.75
C SER A 428 -13.92 10.71 0.52
N LYS A 429 -12.96 11.21 1.33
CA LYS A 429 -12.37 10.50 2.47
C LYS A 429 -11.81 9.12 2.08
N THR A 430 -11.34 8.97 0.85
CA THR A 430 -10.67 7.76 0.37
C THR A 430 -9.21 8.03 0.04
N SER A 431 -8.48 6.96 -0.25
CA SER A 431 -7.08 7.08 -0.66
C SER A 431 -6.80 6.38 -1.99
N ARG A 432 -5.73 6.84 -2.62
CA ARG A 432 -5.11 6.25 -3.80
C ARG A 432 -3.67 5.87 -3.47
N TYR A 433 -3.32 4.61 -3.71
CA TYR A 433 -1.95 4.14 -3.70
C TYR A 433 -1.41 4.19 -5.13
N VAL A 434 -0.31 4.90 -5.35
CA VAL A 434 0.35 5.04 -6.64
C VAL A 434 1.75 4.48 -6.53
N LEU A 435 2.01 3.42 -7.29
CA LEU A 435 3.35 2.91 -7.52
C LEU A 435 3.86 3.43 -8.87
N VAL A 436 4.89 4.27 -8.82
CA VAL A 436 5.56 4.83 -9.99
C VAL A 436 6.82 4.01 -10.26
N VAL A 437 6.89 3.40 -11.44
CA VAL A 437 8.09 2.70 -11.94
C VAL A 437 8.72 3.56 -13.03
N PRO A 438 9.78 4.33 -12.71
CA PRO A 438 10.45 5.13 -13.72
C PRO A 438 11.25 4.22 -14.67
N VAL A 439 11.10 4.44 -15.96
CA VAL A 439 11.78 3.69 -17.02
C VAL A 439 12.50 4.65 -17.96
N ALA A 440 13.81 4.48 -18.11
CA ALA A 440 14.64 5.27 -19.00
C ALA A 440 14.84 4.53 -20.32
N ARG A 441 14.65 5.19 -21.46
CA ARG A 441 14.84 4.56 -22.77
C ARG A 441 16.33 4.32 -23.08
N GLN A 442 16.64 3.20 -23.72
CA GLN A 442 17.97 2.91 -24.25
C GLN A 442 18.25 3.73 -25.51
N THR A 443 18.73 4.94 -25.28
CA THR A 443 19.14 5.93 -26.30
C THR A 443 20.14 5.43 -27.35
N LYS A 444 21.03 4.49 -26.98
CA LYS A 444 22.14 4.04 -27.83
C LYS A 444 21.69 3.56 -29.21
N TYR A 445 20.56 2.84 -29.28
CA TYR A 445 20.00 2.36 -30.53
C TYR A 445 19.60 3.53 -31.46
N TYR A 446 18.88 4.51 -30.93
CA TYR A 446 18.41 5.67 -31.70
C TYR A 446 19.54 6.59 -32.11
N LEU A 447 20.54 6.79 -31.25
CA LEU A 447 21.71 7.59 -31.60
C LEU A 447 22.53 6.94 -32.72
N ARG A 448 22.76 5.62 -32.64
CA ARG A 448 23.55 4.90 -33.65
C ARG A 448 22.78 4.68 -34.95
N THR A 449 21.51 4.36 -34.85
CA THR A 449 20.70 3.94 -36.01
C THR A 449 20.03 5.13 -36.64
N VAL A 450 19.49 6.10 -35.88
CA VAL A 450 18.75 7.23 -36.47
C VAL A 450 19.63 8.47 -36.61
N ALA A 451 20.18 8.97 -35.51
CA ALA A 451 20.87 10.25 -35.52
C ALA A 451 22.19 10.20 -36.32
N LEU A 452 23.00 9.16 -36.15
CA LEU A 452 24.32 9.06 -36.77
C LEU A 452 24.27 9.06 -38.32
N PRO A 453 23.41 8.28 -39.00
CA PRO A 453 23.30 8.36 -40.46
C PRO A 453 22.85 9.73 -40.96
N ILE A 454 21.88 10.37 -40.31
CA ILE A 454 21.42 11.72 -40.67
C ILE A 454 22.57 12.73 -40.55
N ILE A 455 23.36 12.62 -39.47
CA ILE A 455 24.54 13.45 -39.27
C ILE A 455 25.56 13.20 -40.39
N MET A 456 25.88 11.94 -40.72
CA MET A 456 26.82 11.60 -41.78
C MET A 456 26.38 12.13 -43.15
N ILE A 457 25.12 11.93 -43.55
CA ILE A 457 24.58 12.41 -44.82
C ILE A 457 24.66 13.94 -44.91
N THR A 458 24.30 14.63 -43.82
CA THR A 458 24.34 16.09 -43.76
C THR A 458 25.78 16.61 -43.80
N SER A 459 26.71 15.96 -43.11
CA SER A 459 28.13 16.33 -43.15
C SER A 459 28.73 16.12 -44.53
N LEU A 460 28.33 15.04 -45.23
CA LEU A 460 28.70 14.84 -46.64
C LEU A 460 28.15 15.96 -47.52
N ASN A 461 26.89 16.36 -47.34
CA ASN A 461 26.26 17.46 -48.08
C ASN A 461 26.93 18.82 -47.84
N ILE A 462 27.51 19.05 -46.66
CA ILE A 462 28.32 20.24 -46.42
C ILE A 462 29.67 20.12 -47.15
N ALA A 463 30.31 18.95 -47.08
CA ALA A 463 31.65 18.72 -47.62
C ALA A 463 31.71 18.84 -49.15
N THR A 464 30.64 18.50 -49.87
CA THR A 464 30.54 18.64 -51.33
C THR A 464 30.75 20.07 -51.82
N ASN A 465 30.45 21.08 -51.00
CA ASN A 465 30.68 22.48 -51.35
C ASN A 465 32.18 22.81 -51.55
N GLY A 466 33.08 21.94 -51.10
CA GLY A 466 34.53 22.10 -51.26
C GLY A 466 35.13 21.46 -52.52
N PHE A 467 34.38 20.66 -53.30
CA PHE A 467 34.96 19.80 -54.35
C PHE A 467 34.10 19.72 -55.61
N GLY A 468 34.72 19.78 -56.79
CA GLY A 468 34.07 19.50 -58.08
C GLY A 468 33.52 20.72 -58.83
N GLU A 469 33.04 20.48 -60.05
CA GLU A 469 32.31 21.46 -60.84
C GLU A 469 30.87 21.63 -60.30
N PHE A 470 30.25 22.78 -60.59
CA PHE A 470 28.93 23.11 -60.03
C PHE A 470 27.85 22.08 -60.38
N GLU A 471 27.87 21.56 -61.60
CA GLU A 471 26.86 20.59 -62.08
C GLU A 471 26.88 19.29 -61.24
N ASP A 472 28.08 18.75 -60.98
CA ASP A 472 28.26 17.56 -60.16
C ASP A 472 27.86 17.80 -58.70
N GLN A 473 28.21 18.97 -58.15
CA GLN A 473 27.87 19.36 -56.78
C GLN A 473 26.35 19.46 -56.58
N ALA A 474 25.65 20.12 -57.51
CA ALA A 474 24.21 20.32 -57.42
C ALA A 474 23.46 18.97 -57.48
N GLY A 475 23.88 18.08 -58.38
CA GLY A 475 23.33 16.73 -58.49
C GLY A 475 23.56 15.89 -57.23
N LEU A 476 24.76 15.95 -56.66
CA LEU A 476 25.11 15.23 -55.43
C LEU A 476 24.35 15.76 -54.21
N ASN A 477 24.25 17.09 -54.05
CA ASN A 477 23.51 17.70 -52.94
C ASN A 477 22.02 17.40 -53.00
N ALA A 478 21.42 17.44 -54.20
CA ALA A 478 20.03 17.04 -54.39
C ALA A 478 19.81 15.57 -54.02
N SER A 479 20.75 14.69 -54.41
CA SER A 479 20.70 13.25 -54.08
C SER A 479 20.85 13.00 -52.57
N LEU A 480 21.75 13.72 -51.90
CA LEU A 480 21.93 13.62 -50.44
C LEU A 480 20.71 14.17 -49.69
N LEU A 481 20.12 15.29 -50.13
CA LEU A 481 18.88 15.81 -49.56
C LEU A 481 17.73 14.81 -49.72
N LEU A 482 17.57 14.23 -50.91
CA LEU A 482 16.56 13.19 -51.16
C LEU A 482 16.79 11.96 -50.28
N THR A 483 18.06 11.58 -50.08
CA THR A 483 18.44 10.48 -49.19
C THR A 483 18.06 10.80 -47.74
N THR A 484 18.30 12.03 -47.26
CA THR A 484 17.88 12.46 -45.91
C THR A 484 16.36 12.41 -45.75
N VAL A 485 15.59 12.86 -46.76
CA VAL A 485 14.13 12.81 -46.74
C VAL A 485 13.63 11.36 -46.77
N ALA A 486 14.19 10.50 -47.60
CA ALA A 486 13.86 9.07 -47.64
C ALA A 486 14.18 8.39 -46.29
N TYR A 487 15.33 8.73 -45.69
CA TYR A 487 15.73 8.21 -44.40
C TYR A 487 14.77 8.63 -43.29
N LEU A 488 14.32 9.88 -43.32
CA LEU A 488 13.31 10.40 -42.42
C LEU A 488 12.02 9.57 -42.42
N PHE A 489 11.53 9.21 -43.61
CA PHE A 489 10.36 8.34 -43.74
C PHE A 489 10.60 6.96 -43.13
N ILE A 490 11.79 6.37 -43.34
CA ILE A 490 12.16 5.07 -42.73
C ILE A 490 12.21 5.19 -41.20
N THR A 491 12.73 6.29 -40.68
CA THR A 491 12.89 6.46 -39.23
C THR A 491 11.57 6.78 -38.52
N LYS A 492 10.57 7.29 -39.25
CA LYS A 492 9.25 7.61 -38.71
C LYS A 492 8.57 6.39 -38.08
N ASP A 493 8.77 5.21 -38.65
CA ASP A 493 8.23 3.94 -38.14
C ASP A 493 8.85 3.50 -36.80
N VAL A 494 10.01 4.07 -36.46
CA VAL A 494 10.79 3.71 -35.25
C VAL A 494 10.63 4.76 -34.15
N THR A 495 10.19 5.97 -34.50
CA THR A 495 9.89 7.06 -33.57
C THR A 495 8.45 6.98 -33.07
N PRO A 496 8.17 7.35 -31.81
CA PRO A 496 6.80 7.38 -31.30
C PRO A 496 5.95 8.40 -32.05
N GLU A 497 4.70 8.05 -32.34
CA GLU A 497 3.73 9.01 -32.88
C GLU A 497 3.34 10.00 -31.78
N THR A 498 3.88 11.21 -31.85
CA THR A 498 3.62 12.27 -30.89
C THR A 498 3.31 13.58 -31.60
N SER A 499 2.41 14.38 -31.04
CA SER A 499 2.16 15.75 -31.52
C SER A 499 3.23 16.74 -31.06
N GLN A 500 4.11 16.33 -30.13
CA GLN A 500 5.17 17.17 -29.60
C GLN A 500 6.45 17.00 -30.41
N VAL A 501 7.15 18.09 -30.68
CA VAL A 501 8.48 18.05 -31.31
C VAL A 501 9.49 17.45 -30.32
N THR A 502 10.12 16.34 -30.71
CA THR A 502 11.12 15.65 -29.90
C THR A 502 12.54 16.21 -30.13
N HIS A 503 13.50 15.91 -29.25
CA HIS A 503 14.90 16.24 -29.53
C HIS A 503 15.42 15.56 -30.80
N LEU A 504 14.97 14.34 -31.10
CA LEU A 504 15.34 13.67 -32.35
C LEU A 504 14.80 14.41 -33.57
N ASP A 505 13.58 14.95 -33.49
CA ASP A 505 13.01 15.78 -34.54
C ASP A 505 13.82 17.07 -34.71
N ILE A 506 14.21 17.73 -33.61
CA ILE A 506 15.06 18.93 -33.67
C ILE A 506 16.37 18.65 -34.39
N ILE A 507 17.03 17.52 -34.11
CA ILE A 507 18.24 17.10 -34.85
C ILE A 507 17.94 17.00 -36.33
N THR A 508 16.85 16.33 -36.65
CA THR A 508 16.56 15.97 -38.03
C THR A 508 16.10 17.18 -38.85
N TYR A 509 15.29 18.07 -38.27
CA TYR A 509 14.92 19.35 -38.86
C TYR A 509 16.11 20.27 -38.99
N THR A 510 17.02 20.29 -38.01
CA THR A 510 18.27 21.08 -38.11
C THR A 510 19.14 20.53 -39.24
N ALA A 511 19.28 19.21 -39.36
CA ALA A 511 20.05 18.55 -40.41
C ALA A 511 19.48 18.85 -41.82
N LEU A 512 18.15 18.78 -41.97
CA LEU A 512 17.46 19.18 -43.19
C LEU A 512 17.67 20.67 -43.50
N PHE A 513 17.49 21.54 -42.50
CA PHE A 513 17.68 22.97 -42.67
C PHE A 513 19.10 23.32 -43.09
N VAL A 514 20.12 22.73 -42.45
CA VAL A 514 21.53 22.91 -42.81
C VAL A 514 21.81 22.39 -44.21
N SER A 515 21.28 21.21 -44.57
CA SER A 515 21.36 20.66 -45.93
C SER A 515 20.78 21.63 -46.96
N TRP A 516 19.58 22.15 -46.72
CA TRP A 516 18.91 23.09 -47.63
C TRP A 516 19.62 24.44 -47.71
N ALA A 517 20.05 24.99 -46.57
CA ALA A 517 20.80 26.24 -46.51
C ALA A 517 22.14 26.12 -47.25
N SER A 518 22.82 24.97 -47.16
CA SER A 518 24.07 24.73 -47.89
C SER A 518 23.86 24.80 -49.42
N ILE A 519 22.77 24.20 -49.92
CA ILE A 519 22.38 24.27 -51.32
C ILE A 519 22.08 25.72 -51.72
N LEU A 520 21.25 26.42 -50.94
CA LEU A 520 20.86 27.81 -51.23
C LEU A 520 22.08 28.75 -51.26
N ILE A 521 22.95 28.65 -50.26
CA ILE A 521 24.19 29.41 -50.16
C ILE A 521 25.04 29.20 -51.41
N ARG A 522 25.15 27.96 -51.89
CA ARG A 522 25.92 27.66 -53.09
C ARG A 522 25.32 28.32 -54.32
N TYR A 523 24.01 28.21 -54.52
CA TYR A 523 23.31 28.91 -55.62
C TYR A 523 23.53 30.42 -55.57
N LEU A 524 23.43 31.03 -54.38
CA LEU A 524 23.69 32.47 -54.20
C LEU A 524 25.15 32.81 -54.48
N SER A 525 26.11 31.97 -54.06
CA SER A 525 27.53 32.18 -54.33
C SER A 525 27.83 32.18 -55.83
N LEU A 526 27.20 31.27 -56.59
CA LEU A 526 27.32 31.22 -58.05
C LEU A 526 26.75 32.49 -58.70
N ALA A 527 25.56 32.92 -58.25
CA ALA A 527 24.92 34.14 -58.75
C ALA A 527 25.77 35.41 -58.48
N VAL A 528 26.43 35.48 -57.32
CA VAL A 528 27.31 36.59 -56.96
C VAL A 528 28.61 36.58 -57.77
N VAL A 529 29.25 35.41 -57.94
CA VAL A 529 30.46 35.26 -58.77
C VAL A 529 30.17 35.69 -60.21
N TRP A 530 28.96 35.40 -60.71
CA TRP A 530 28.57 35.76 -62.07
C TRP A 530 28.38 37.27 -62.28
N ASN A 531 28.24 38.06 -61.20
CA ASN A 531 27.98 39.50 -61.29
C ASN A 531 29.26 40.38 -61.29
N GLU A 532 30.46 39.78 -61.40
CA GLU A 532 31.80 40.39 -61.49
C GLU A 532 32.21 41.45 -60.42
N THR A 533 31.31 41.89 -59.54
CA THR A 533 31.52 43.12 -58.74
C THR A 533 32.18 42.90 -57.37
N PHE A 534 32.43 41.65 -56.96
CA PHE A 534 32.94 41.34 -55.61
C PHE A 534 34.21 40.47 -55.64
N TRP A 535 35.35 41.07 -55.28
CA TRP A 535 36.70 40.45 -55.25
C TRP A 535 36.97 39.55 -54.03
N VAL A 536 35.94 38.99 -53.38
CA VAL A 536 36.17 38.02 -52.30
C VAL A 536 36.39 36.66 -52.95
N SER A 537 37.54 36.03 -52.68
CA SER A 537 37.85 34.71 -53.24
C SER A 537 36.73 33.71 -52.87
N GLU A 538 36.14 33.07 -53.88
CA GLU A 538 35.06 32.08 -53.77
C GLU A 538 35.38 30.99 -52.71
N LYS A 539 36.68 30.66 -52.60
CA LYS A 539 37.20 29.69 -51.64
C LYS A 539 37.04 30.14 -50.19
N THR A 540 37.17 31.44 -49.92
CA THR A 540 37.12 31.99 -48.55
C THR A 540 35.70 31.95 -47.98
N ILE A 541 34.69 32.32 -48.80
CA ILE A 541 33.28 32.29 -48.40
C ILE A 541 32.81 30.85 -48.19
N SER A 542 33.15 29.96 -49.14
CA SER A 542 32.77 28.55 -49.08
C SER A 542 33.40 27.86 -47.86
N PHE A 543 34.68 28.12 -47.57
CA PHE A 543 35.35 27.54 -46.40
C PHE A 543 34.76 28.05 -45.08
N GLY A 544 34.47 29.35 -44.96
CA GLY A 544 33.87 29.93 -43.76
C GLY A 544 32.48 29.35 -43.45
N LEU A 545 31.66 29.15 -44.49
CA LEU A 545 30.31 28.59 -44.34
C LEU A 545 30.33 27.09 -44.03
N CYS A 546 31.24 26.34 -44.66
CA CYS A 546 31.47 24.94 -44.29
C CYS A 546 31.91 24.82 -42.83
N ALA A 547 32.86 25.65 -42.38
CA ALA A 547 33.33 25.65 -40.99
C ALA A 547 32.19 26.00 -40.01
N PHE A 548 31.34 26.97 -40.34
CA PHE A 548 30.18 27.34 -39.53
C PHE A 548 29.14 26.22 -39.43
N ALA A 549 28.79 25.59 -40.56
CA ALA A 549 27.83 24.50 -40.59
C ALA A 549 28.32 23.26 -39.82
N VAL A 550 29.59 22.89 -39.99
CA VAL A 550 30.25 21.82 -39.21
C VAL A 550 30.28 22.17 -37.72
N GLY A 551 30.52 23.44 -37.39
CA GLY A 551 30.48 23.95 -36.02
C GLY A 551 29.11 23.74 -35.37
N ILE A 552 28.02 24.19 -36.01
CA ILE A 552 26.65 24.01 -35.52
C ILE A 552 26.33 22.52 -35.32
N GLN A 553 26.64 21.69 -36.32
CA GLN A 553 26.33 20.27 -36.29
C GLN A 553 27.10 19.54 -35.16
N SER A 554 28.37 19.91 -34.97
CA SER A 554 29.21 19.38 -33.89
C SER A 554 28.72 19.82 -32.52
N SER A 555 28.32 21.09 -32.35
CA SER A 555 27.76 21.60 -31.11
C SER A 555 26.44 20.91 -30.73
N LEU A 556 25.57 20.65 -31.70
CA LEU A 556 24.31 19.93 -31.47
C LEU A 556 24.55 18.47 -31.08
N SER A 557 25.48 17.80 -31.77
CA SER A 557 25.87 16.42 -31.46
C SER A 557 26.49 16.31 -30.07
N LEU A 558 27.35 17.27 -29.70
CA LEU A 558 27.96 17.36 -28.37
C LEU A 558 26.91 17.64 -27.29
N TYR A 559 25.94 18.52 -27.54
CA TYR A 559 24.85 18.81 -26.61
C TYR A 559 24.06 17.55 -26.25
N LEU A 560 23.74 16.72 -27.24
CA LEU A 560 23.01 15.46 -27.02
C LEU A 560 23.86 14.42 -26.31
N TYR A 561 25.14 14.34 -26.66
CA TYR A 561 26.08 13.47 -25.97
C TYR A 561 26.20 13.85 -24.49
N ILE A 562 26.30 15.15 -24.18
CA ILE A 562 26.30 15.66 -22.79
C ILE A 562 24.97 15.35 -22.10
N LYS A 563 23.82 15.53 -22.78
CA LYS A 563 22.51 15.19 -22.20
C LYS A 563 22.37 13.69 -21.94
N HIS A 564 22.87 12.86 -22.84
CA HIS A 564 22.95 11.41 -22.67
C HIS A 564 23.83 11.03 -21.47
N ILE A 565 25.02 11.62 -21.34
CA ILE A 565 25.89 11.43 -20.16
C ILE A 565 25.17 11.86 -18.88
N ARG A 566 24.50 13.02 -18.87
CA ARG A 566 23.75 13.48 -17.69
C ARG A 566 22.62 12.53 -17.30
N LEU A 567 21.96 11.89 -18.28
CA LEU A 567 20.94 10.88 -18.01
C LEU A 567 21.56 9.62 -17.42
N ILE A 568 22.70 9.16 -17.94
CA ILE A 568 23.46 8.04 -17.36
C ILE A 568 23.86 8.37 -15.92
N GLN A 569 24.43 9.55 -15.68
CA GLN A 569 24.80 10.00 -14.33
C GLN A 569 23.59 10.10 -13.41
N ARG A 570 22.43 10.54 -13.92
CA ARG A 570 21.20 10.61 -13.13
C ARG A 570 20.64 9.22 -12.83
N SER A 571 20.74 8.26 -13.76
CA SER A 571 20.38 6.86 -13.49
C SER A 571 21.33 6.22 -12.48
N GLU A 572 22.62 6.52 -12.54
CA GLU A 572 23.62 6.09 -11.55
C GLU A 572 23.33 6.69 -10.17
N MET A 573 23.01 8.00 -10.09
CA MET A 573 22.66 8.66 -8.83
C MET A 573 21.34 8.19 -8.22
N LEU A 574 20.37 7.82 -9.05
CA LEU A 574 19.10 7.23 -8.59
C LEU A 574 19.26 5.75 -8.19
N GLY A 575 20.46 5.19 -8.37
CA GLY A 575 20.78 3.78 -8.21
C GLY A 575 20.22 2.99 -9.40
N GLU A 576 21.11 2.37 -10.18
CA GLU A 576 20.66 1.23 -10.97
C GLU A 576 20.09 0.20 -10.00
N TRP A 577 18.86 -0.26 -10.25
CA TRP A 577 18.27 -1.29 -9.43
C TRP A 577 19.03 -2.59 -9.71
N GLU A 578 20.06 -2.88 -8.91
CA GLU A 578 20.66 -4.21 -8.88
C GLU A 578 19.66 -5.14 -8.18
N PRO A 579 19.18 -6.20 -8.85
CA PRO A 579 18.44 -7.24 -8.15
C PRO A 579 19.30 -7.71 -6.99
N LEU A 580 18.76 -7.67 -5.76
CA LEU A 580 19.36 -8.33 -4.60
C LEU A 580 19.78 -9.73 -5.05
N LYS A 581 21.10 -9.96 -5.16
CA LYS A 581 21.65 -11.29 -5.43
C LYS A 581 21.25 -12.15 -4.24
N GLN A 582 20.21 -12.95 -4.42
CA GLN A 582 19.74 -13.92 -3.43
C GLN A 582 20.80 -14.99 -3.17
#